data_AF-A0A452RAH1-F1
#
_entry.id   AF-A0A452RAH1-F1
#
_cell.length_a   1.000
_cell.length_b   1.000
_cell.length_c   1.000
_cell.angle_alpha   90.00
_cell.angle_beta   90.00
_cell.angle_gamma   90.00
#
_symmetry.space_group_name_H-M   'P 1'
#
loop_
_entity.id
_entity.type
_entity.pdbx_description
1 polymer ?
#
loop_
_entity_poly.entity_id
_entity_poly.type
_entity_poly.pdbx_seq_one_letter_code
_entity_poly.pdbx_strand_id
1 'polypeptide(L)'
;MPRTERPENQCVYKIGIYGWRKRCLYLFVLLLLIILLVNFGLTIWILKVMWFSPDSSLLLQSTQNVTVNARNSEGEVTGRLKVGPKMVEVQSQQFQINSKDGKPLFTVDEKEVVVGTDKLRVTGPEGALFEHSVETPLVRADPFQDLR
;
A
#
# COMPACT_ATOMS: atom_id res chain seq x y z
N MET A 1 -39.44 -90.44 -13.85
CA MET A 1 -40.12 -89.32 -13.18
C MET A 1 -39.65 -89.27 -11.73
N PRO A 2 -39.55 -88.11 -11.04
CA PRO A 2 -39.33 -86.74 -11.52
C PRO A 2 -38.31 -85.91 -10.66
N ARG A 3 -38.08 -84.64 -11.08
CA ARG A 3 -37.71 -83.42 -10.29
C ARG A 3 -36.28 -83.26 -9.74
N THR A 4 -35.58 -82.10 -9.78
CA THR A 4 -35.82 -80.73 -10.28
C THR A 4 -34.45 -79.99 -10.31
N GLU A 5 -34.38 -78.91 -11.07
CA GLU A 5 -33.28 -77.96 -11.26
C GLU A 5 -32.81 -77.19 -10.00
N ARG A 6 -31.52 -76.76 -10.08
CA ARG A 6 -30.74 -75.64 -9.47
C ARG A 6 -31.49 -74.57 -8.62
N PRO A 7 -30.85 -73.85 -7.66
CA PRO A 7 -29.62 -73.11 -7.96
C PRO A 7 -28.55 -72.91 -6.86
N GLU A 8 -27.36 -72.68 -7.40
CA GLU A 8 -26.19 -72.03 -6.84
C GLU A 8 -26.55 -70.67 -6.24
N ASN A 9 -26.37 -70.48 -4.93
CA ASN A 9 -26.52 -69.17 -4.29
C ASN A 9 -25.64 -69.02 -3.05
N GLN A 10 -24.36 -69.40 -3.17
CA GLN A 10 -23.34 -69.05 -2.16
C GLN A 10 -22.31 -68.04 -2.69
N CYS A 11 -22.35 -67.72 -3.99
CA CYS A 11 -21.51 -66.68 -4.60
C CYS A 11 -22.15 -65.28 -4.62
N VAL A 12 -23.29 -65.07 -3.95
CA VAL A 12 -24.00 -63.78 -3.95
C VAL A 12 -23.74 -62.94 -2.69
N TYR A 13 -23.27 -63.55 -1.59
CA TYR A 13 -23.16 -62.85 -0.30
C TYR A 13 -21.74 -62.49 0.17
N LYS A 14 -20.73 -62.59 -0.70
CA LYS A 14 -19.36 -62.13 -0.38
C LYS A 14 -18.86 -60.93 -1.19
N ILE A 15 -19.61 -60.45 -2.18
CA ILE A 15 -19.28 -59.23 -2.94
C ILE A 15 -19.96 -57.97 -2.35
N GLY A 16 -21.01 -58.11 -1.53
CA GLY A 16 -21.85 -56.98 -1.12
C GLY A 16 -21.52 -56.26 0.19
N ILE A 17 -20.81 -56.88 1.15
CA ILE A 17 -20.70 -56.34 2.53
C ILE A 17 -19.40 -55.55 2.77
N TYR A 18 -18.32 -55.82 2.04
CA TYR A 18 -17.11 -54.97 2.07
C TYR A 18 -17.24 -53.67 1.24
N GLY A 19 -18.41 -53.43 0.63
CA GLY A 19 -18.65 -52.31 -0.29
C GLY A 19 -19.20 -51.03 0.36
N TRP A 20 -19.94 -51.13 1.46
CA TRP A 20 -20.63 -49.96 2.05
C TRP A 20 -19.70 -49.06 2.86
N ARG A 21 -18.82 -49.65 3.69
CA ARG A 21 -17.85 -48.89 4.49
C ARG A 21 -16.79 -48.20 3.64
N LYS A 22 -16.31 -48.86 2.57
CA LYS A 22 -15.39 -48.24 1.60
C LYS A 22 -16.06 -47.08 0.86
N ARG A 23 -17.33 -47.23 0.45
CA ARG A 23 -18.11 -46.13 -0.14
C ARG A 23 -18.31 -44.95 0.82
N CYS A 24 -18.57 -45.20 2.11
CA CYS A 24 -18.58 -44.12 3.11
C CYS A 24 -17.22 -43.44 3.24
N LEU A 25 -16.12 -44.20 3.20
CA LEU A 25 -14.77 -43.62 3.24
C LEU A 25 -14.48 -42.79 1.98
N TYR A 26 -14.88 -43.26 0.79
CA TYR A 26 -14.75 -42.48 -0.45
C TYR A 26 -15.59 -41.21 -0.43
N LEU A 27 -16.84 -41.26 0.08
CA LEU A 27 -17.67 -40.08 0.24
C LEU A 27 -17.06 -39.10 1.25
N PHE A 28 -16.49 -39.61 2.34
CA PHE A 28 -15.82 -38.79 3.34
C PHE A 28 -14.54 -38.14 2.78
N VAL A 29 -13.72 -38.90 2.05
CA VAL A 29 -12.51 -38.38 1.38
C VAL A 29 -12.88 -37.39 0.27
N LEU A 30 -13.93 -37.66 -0.51
CA LEU A 30 -14.44 -36.74 -1.52
C LEU A 30 -14.93 -35.44 -0.88
N LEU A 31 -15.66 -35.53 0.23
CA LEU A 31 -16.12 -34.38 0.99
C LEU A 31 -14.95 -33.58 1.55
N LEU A 32 -13.93 -34.24 2.12
CA LEU A 32 -12.70 -33.59 2.57
C LEU A 32 -11.94 -32.89 1.42
N LEU A 33 -11.88 -33.51 0.24
CA LEU A 33 -11.24 -32.93 -0.94
C LEU A 33 -12.01 -31.70 -1.45
N ILE A 34 -13.35 -31.76 -1.46
CA ILE A 34 -14.19 -30.61 -1.80
C ILE A 34 -13.98 -29.47 -0.79
N ILE A 35 -13.95 -29.76 0.52
CA ILE A 35 -13.65 -28.76 1.55
C ILE A 35 -12.27 -28.14 1.33
N LEU A 36 -11.26 -28.94 0.98
CA LEU A 36 -9.92 -28.44 0.67
C LEU A 36 -9.93 -27.52 -0.55
N LEU A 37 -10.63 -27.88 -1.63
CA LEU A 37 -10.74 -27.05 -2.83
C LEU A 37 -11.49 -25.74 -2.56
N VAL A 38 -12.57 -25.79 -1.77
CA VAL A 38 -13.30 -24.59 -1.35
C VAL A 38 -12.41 -23.70 -0.48
N ASN A 39 -11.69 -24.28 0.49
CA ASN A 39 -10.76 -23.54 1.34
C ASN A 39 -9.60 -22.96 0.52
N PHE A 40 -9.07 -23.71 -0.45
CA PHE A 40 -8.01 -23.24 -1.35
C PHE A 40 -8.52 -22.10 -2.25
N GLY A 41 -9.71 -22.26 -2.84
CA GLY A 41 -10.38 -21.19 -3.60
C GLY A 41 -10.64 -19.95 -2.75
N LEU A 42 -11.06 -20.13 -1.50
CA LEU A 42 -11.24 -19.05 -0.54
C LEU A 42 -9.91 -18.36 -0.21
N THR A 43 -8.84 -19.10 0.03
CA THR A 43 -7.50 -18.52 0.25
C THR A 43 -7.03 -17.75 -0.98
N ILE A 44 -7.19 -18.29 -2.19
CA ILE A 44 -6.85 -17.58 -3.43
C ILE A 44 -7.71 -16.33 -3.60
N TRP A 45 -9.00 -16.40 -3.28
CA TRP A 45 -9.90 -15.26 -3.35
C TRP A 45 -9.51 -14.17 -2.34
N ILE A 46 -9.16 -14.54 -1.11
CA ILE A 46 -8.65 -13.61 -0.08
C ILE A 46 -7.28 -13.05 -0.50
N LEU A 47 -6.38 -13.86 -1.01
CA LEU A 47 -5.09 -13.38 -1.52
C LEU A 47 -5.29 -12.42 -2.69
N LYS A 48 -6.25 -12.68 -3.59
CA LYS A 48 -6.59 -11.81 -4.72
C LYS A 48 -7.29 -10.52 -4.28
N VAL A 49 -8.19 -10.57 -3.30
CA VAL A 49 -8.89 -9.39 -2.77
C VAL A 49 -7.94 -8.50 -1.96
N MET A 50 -6.97 -9.11 -1.27
CA MET A 50 -5.90 -8.43 -0.53
C MET A 50 -4.70 -8.08 -1.42
N TRP A 51 -4.64 -8.55 -2.67
CA TRP A 51 -3.69 -8.02 -3.64
C TRP A 51 -4.20 -6.67 -4.14
N PHE A 52 -4.08 -5.70 -3.23
CA PHE A 52 -4.38 -4.30 -3.42
C PHE A 52 -3.80 -3.80 -4.74
N SER A 53 -4.61 -3.04 -5.46
CA SER A 53 -4.22 -2.16 -6.55
C SER A 53 -2.87 -1.49 -6.24
N PRO A 54 -1.75 -1.94 -6.83
CA PRO A 54 -0.45 -1.35 -6.58
C PRO A 54 -0.40 0.13 -7.03
N ASP A 55 -1.37 0.55 -7.84
CA ASP A 55 -1.50 1.89 -8.40
C ASP A 55 -2.53 2.79 -7.68
N SER A 56 -3.25 2.31 -6.66
CA SER A 56 -4.20 3.17 -5.94
C SER A 56 -3.49 3.94 -4.83
N SER A 57 -3.59 5.26 -4.85
CA SER A 57 -3.10 6.12 -3.76
C SER A 57 -3.75 5.72 -2.43
N LEU A 58 -2.94 5.42 -1.43
CA LEU A 58 -3.41 5.17 -0.07
C LEU A 58 -3.98 6.47 0.51
N LEU A 59 -5.31 6.58 0.54
CA LEU A 59 -6.01 7.73 1.09
C LEU A 59 -6.33 7.46 2.57
N LEU A 60 -5.55 8.07 3.46
CA LEU A 60 -5.81 8.05 4.90
C LEU A 60 -6.57 9.31 5.31
N GLN A 61 -7.80 9.13 5.77
CA GLN A 61 -8.61 10.19 6.38
C GLN A 61 -8.58 10.05 7.89
N SER A 62 -8.15 11.11 8.57
CA SER A 62 -8.16 11.21 10.02
C SER A 62 -8.71 12.58 10.41
N THR A 63 -9.62 12.59 11.39
CA THR A 63 -10.13 13.82 12.01
C THR A 63 -9.12 14.46 12.97
N GLN A 64 -8.03 13.75 13.27
CA GLN A 64 -6.99 14.15 14.20
C GLN A 64 -5.59 14.12 13.55
N ASN A 65 -4.60 14.61 14.29
CA ASN A 65 -3.21 14.65 13.87
C ASN A 65 -2.71 13.26 13.44
N VAL A 66 -2.12 13.20 12.25
CA VAL A 66 -1.48 11.98 11.72
C VAL A 66 0.02 12.12 11.88
N THR A 67 0.67 11.12 12.47
CA THR A 67 2.14 11.07 12.57
C THR A 67 2.66 9.80 11.92
N VAL A 68 3.52 9.95 10.93
CA VAL A 68 4.23 8.87 10.24
C VAL A 68 5.68 8.89 10.72
N ASN A 69 6.18 7.76 11.22
CA ASN A 69 7.58 7.60 11.62
C ASN A 69 8.24 6.58 10.69
N ALA A 70 9.33 6.96 10.05
CA ALA A 70 10.24 6.04 9.37
C ALA A 70 11.24 5.50 10.40
N ARG A 71 11.41 4.18 10.46
CA ARG A 71 12.34 3.51 11.38
C ARG A 71 13.35 2.68 10.63
N ASN A 72 14.58 2.60 11.14
CA ASN A 72 15.59 1.66 10.65
C ASN A 72 15.34 0.24 11.20
N SER A 73 16.17 -0.73 10.78
CA SER A 73 16.09 -2.13 11.24
C SER A 73 16.33 -2.33 12.74
N GLU A 74 16.97 -1.36 13.40
CA GLU A 74 17.24 -1.36 14.83
C GLU A 74 16.07 -0.78 15.64
N GLY A 75 15.04 -0.26 14.96
CA GLY A 75 13.84 0.32 15.57
C GLY A 75 13.94 1.81 15.90
N GLU A 76 15.06 2.45 15.57
CA GLU A 76 15.28 3.88 15.74
C GLU A 76 14.52 4.69 14.70
N VAL A 77 13.94 5.82 15.10
CA VAL A 77 13.19 6.71 14.20
C VAL A 77 14.17 7.60 13.43
N THR A 78 14.28 7.38 12.12
CA THR A 78 15.16 8.14 11.22
C THR A 78 14.45 9.36 10.60
N GLY A 79 13.12 9.36 10.60
CA GLY A 79 12.32 10.47 10.10
C GLY A 79 10.91 10.46 10.65
N ARG A 80 10.33 11.64 10.84
CA ARG A 80 8.97 11.82 11.35
C ARG A 80 8.27 12.91 10.55
N LEU A 81 7.08 12.58 10.04
CA LEU A 81 6.16 13.51 9.39
C LEU A 81 4.90 13.59 10.23
N LYS A 82 4.55 14.79 10.71
CA LYS A 82 3.37 15.05 11.52
C LYS A 82 2.48 16.06 10.81
N VAL A 83 1.25 15.65 10.49
CA VAL A 83 0.22 16.48 9.87
C VAL A 83 -0.80 16.82 10.95
N GLY A 84 -0.83 18.09 11.35
CA GLY A 84 -1.85 18.63 12.24
C GLY A 84 -2.92 19.43 11.49
N PRO A 85 -3.93 19.98 12.18
CA PRO A 85 -5.02 20.74 11.57
C PRO A 85 -4.60 22.06 10.93
N LYS A 86 -3.42 22.59 11.28
CA LYS A 86 -2.92 23.89 10.83
C LYS A 86 -1.52 23.87 10.23
N MET A 87 -0.70 22.88 10.60
CA MET A 87 0.70 22.83 10.22
C MET A 87 1.12 21.39 9.93
N VAL A 88 2.09 21.27 9.04
CA VAL A 88 2.82 20.03 8.78
C VAL A 88 4.24 20.23 9.30
N GLU A 89 4.68 19.30 10.14
CA GLU A 89 6.00 19.31 10.74
C GLU A 89 6.78 18.08 10.23
N VAL A 90 8.02 18.30 9.78
CA VAL A 90 8.92 17.24 9.34
C VAL A 90 10.18 17.29 10.18
N GLN A 91 10.53 16.16 10.80
CA GLN A 91 11.77 15.96 11.54
C GLN A 91 12.56 14.87 10.82
N SER A 92 13.59 15.27 10.08
CA SER A 92 14.46 14.37 9.32
C SER A 92 15.84 15.00 9.19
N GLN A 93 16.88 14.17 9.03
CA GLN A 93 18.24 14.65 8.75
C GLN A 93 18.30 15.48 7.47
N GLN A 94 17.56 15.06 6.44
CA GLN A 94 17.50 15.75 5.15
C GLN A 94 16.07 15.79 4.64
N PHE A 95 15.61 16.98 4.25
CA PHE A 95 14.30 17.17 3.62
C PHE A 95 14.46 17.87 2.27
N GLN A 96 13.94 17.26 1.21
CA GLN A 96 14.05 17.78 -0.15
C GLN A 96 12.71 17.73 -0.88
N ILE A 97 12.40 18.82 -1.60
CA ILE A 97 11.28 18.91 -2.52
C ILE A 97 11.86 19.07 -3.92
N ASN A 98 11.55 18.14 -4.82
CA ASN A 98 12.07 18.14 -6.18
C ASN A 98 10.95 18.48 -7.18
N SER A 99 11.32 19.17 -8.27
CA SER A 99 10.46 19.31 -9.45
C SER A 99 10.26 17.96 -10.14
N LYS A 100 9.29 17.88 -11.06
CA LYS A 100 9.09 16.71 -11.93
C LYS A 100 10.34 16.33 -12.73
N ASP A 101 11.17 17.32 -13.02
CA ASP A 101 12.43 17.17 -13.77
C ASP A 101 13.61 16.76 -12.88
N GLY A 102 13.39 16.51 -11.58
CA GLY A 102 14.42 16.11 -10.62
C GLY A 102 15.25 17.26 -10.03
N LYS A 103 15.04 18.51 -10.47
CA LYS A 103 15.71 19.70 -9.91
C LYS A 103 15.22 19.97 -8.48
N PRO A 104 16.11 20.18 -7.49
CA PRO A 104 15.71 20.52 -6.12
C PRO A 104 15.12 21.94 -6.07
N LEU A 105 13.94 22.06 -5.45
CA LEU A 105 13.21 23.32 -5.24
C LEU A 105 13.30 23.81 -3.80
N PHE A 106 13.45 22.88 -2.86
CA PHE A 106 13.64 23.19 -1.45
C PHE A 106 14.50 22.10 -0.85
N THR A 107 15.55 22.46 -0.11
CA THR A 107 16.45 21.52 0.53
C THR A 107 16.79 22.05 1.90
N VAL A 108 16.60 21.21 2.92
CA VAL A 108 16.95 21.49 4.30
C VAL A 108 17.88 20.38 4.75
N ASP A 109 19.06 20.77 5.18
CA ASP A 109 20.09 19.92 5.78
C ASP A 109 20.59 20.58 7.08
N GLU A 110 21.48 19.92 7.81
CA GLU A 110 22.04 20.40 9.09
C GLU A 110 22.82 21.72 8.95
N LYS A 111 23.32 22.01 7.75
CA LYS A 111 24.23 23.14 7.48
C LYS A 111 23.54 24.35 6.86
N GLU A 112 22.57 24.11 5.99
CA GLU A 112 21.96 25.15 5.18
C GLU A 112 20.52 24.82 4.78
N VAL A 113 19.77 25.88 4.49
CA VAL A 113 18.45 25.81 3.87
C VAL A 113 18.56 26.47 2.52
N VAL A 114 18.41 25.67 1.46
CA VAL A 114 18.49 26.13 0.07
C VAL A 114 17.09 26.15 -0.54
N VAL A 115 16.72 27.29 -1.10
CA VAL A 115 15.49 27.46 -1.87
C VAL A 115 15.87 27.61 -3.35
N GLY A 116 15.29 26.77 -4.19
CA GLY A 116 15.64 26.60 -5.60
C GLY A 116 15.41 27.84 -6.48
N THR A 117 16.06 27.82 -7.63
CA THR A 117 16.68 29.01 -8.26
C THR A 117 15.81 29.84 -9.20
N ASP A 118 14.53 29.52 -9.38
CA ASP A 118 13.75 30.19 -10.45
C ASP A 118 12.84 31.30 -9.95
N LYS A 119 11.97 31.04 -8.97
CA LYS A 119 10.98 32.03 -8.53
C LYS A 119 10.48 31.77 -7.11
N LEU A 120 11.11 32.40 -6.13
CA LEU A 120 10.54 32.52 -4.78
C LEU A 120 9.53 33.67 -4.77
N ARG A 121 8.25 33.37 -4.51
CA ARG A 121 7.20 34.38 -4.37
C ARG A 121 6.62 34.34 -2.97
N VAL A 122 6.81 35.42 -2.21
CA VAL A 122 6.22 35.59 -0.89
C VAL A 122 4.93 36.39 -1.03
N THR A 123 3.79 35.79 -0.68
CA THR A 123 2.46 36.42 -0.80
C THR A 123 1.83 36.75 0.55
N GLY A 124 2.61 36.74 1.63
CA GLY A 124 2.12 37.11 2.95
C GLY A 124 1.73 38.60 2.99
N PRO A 125 0.70 38.99 3.76
CA PRO A 125 0.30 40.39 3.90
C PRO A 125 1.46 41.28 4.41
N GLU A 126 2.37 40.70 5.19
CA GLU A 126 3.58 41.36 5.72
C GLU A 126 4.82 41.22 4.82
N GLY A 127 4.70 40.56 3.66
CA GLY A 127 5.83 40.31 2.77
C GLY A 127 6.91 39.41 3.39
N ALA A 128 8.18 39.73 3.13
CA ALA A 128 9.35 39.06 3.68
C ALA A 128 10.29 40.08 4.33
N LEU A 129 10.77 39.77 5.54
CA LEU A 129 11.80 40.56 6.23
C LEU A 129 13.15 39.86 6.05
N PHE A 130 14.12 40.59 5.49
CA PHE A 130 15.51 40.16 5.43
C PHE A 130 16.29 40.99 6.45
N GLU A 131 16.75 40.37 7.53
CA GLU A 131 17.48 41.07 8.61
C GLU A 131 18.86 41.58 8.17
N HIS A 132 19.36 41.05 7.06
CA HIS A 132 20.69 41.33 6.53
C HIS A 132 20.63 41.71 5.04
N SER A 133 21.80 41.90 4.43
CA SER A 133 21.91 42.23 3.02
C SER A 133 21.47 41.07 2.12
N VAL A 134 20.70 41.37 1.08
CA VAL A 134 20.32 40.43 0.03
C VAL A 134 21.20 40.67 -1.19
N GLU A 135 21.98 39.68 -1.59
CA GLU A 135 22.78 39.73 -2.82
C GLU A 135 21.93 39.28 -4.01
N THR A 136 21.93 40.07 -5.08
CA THR A 136 21.21 39.73 -6.32
C THR A 136 22.12 39.91 -7.53
N PRO A 137 22.17 38.95 -8.47
CA PRO A 137 23.06 39.04 -9.61
C PRO A 137 22.60 40.07 -10.65
N LEU A 138 21.29 40.35 -10.75
CA LEU A 138 20.73 41.33 -11.69
C LEU A 138 19.35 41.82 -11.21
N VAL A 139 19.22 43.13 -11.03
CA VAL A 139 17.94 43.81 -10.79
C VAL A 139 17.54 44.54 -12.07
N ARG A 140 16.37 44.21 -12.63
CA ARG A 140 15.81 44.89 -13.81
C ARG A 140 14.39 45.37 -13.48
N ALA A 141 14.13 46.66 -13.70
CA ALA A 141 12.78 47.19 -13.69
C ALA A 141 12.07 46.86 -15.02
N ASP A 142 10.75 46.67 -14.97
CA ASP A 142 9.96 46.57 -16.20
C ASP A 142 10.17 47.85 -17.04
N PRO A 143 10.38 47.73 -18.36
CA PRO A 143 10.54 48.89 -19.22
C PRO A 143 9.33 49.80 -19.05
N PHE A 144 9.59 51.08 -18.76
CA PHE A 144 8.56 52.10 -18.58
C PHE A 144 7.56 52.04 -19.73
N GLN A 145 6.26 51.98 -19.41
CA GLN A 145 5.25 52.32 -20.40
C GLN A 145 5.42 53.80 -20.73
N ASP A 146 5.67 54.09 -22.01
CA ASP A 146 5.65 55.46 -22.51
C ASP A 146 4.31 56.09 -22.14
N LEU A 147 4.37 57.20 -21.41
CA LEU A 147 3.23 58.05 -21.13
C LEU A 147 2.77 58.66 -22.46
N ARG A 148 1.56 58.27 -22.90
CA ARG A 148 0.86 58.92 -24.01
C ARG A 148 -0.21 59.86 -23.49
#